data_AF-A0A1A2FPZ8-F1
#
_entry.id   AF-A0A1A2FPZ8-F1
#
_cell.length_a   1.000
_cell.length_b   1.000
_cell.length_c   1.000
_cell.angle_alpha   90.00
_cell.angle_beta   90.00
_cell.angle_gamma   90.00
#
_symmetry.space_group_name_H-M   'P 1'
#
loop_
_entity.id
_entity.type
_entity.pdbx_description
1 polymer ?
#
loop_
_entity_poly.entity_id
_entity_poly.type
_entity_poly.pdbx_seq_one_letter_code
_entity_poly.pdbx_strand_id
1 'polypeptide(L)'
;MPAEHRPTAGHKRVVFRYLLSPIEIHGDDAVAELVCVRNAFTDSPSGAVTPTDETHLIDCGLVLRAIGYRGRPIDGLAFDTSRSAVPHEQGRVLNGPAGDVVAGVYVAG
;
A
#
# COMPACT_ATOMS: atom_id res chain seq x y z
N MET A 1 -18.34 -3.34 -19.99
CA MET A 1 -19.03 -4.14 -18.97
C MET A 1 -18.00 -5.10 -18.36
N PRO A 2 -17.70 -5.06 -17.05
CA PRO A 2 -16.86 -6.10 -16.46
C PRO A 2 -17.52 -7.47 -16.70
N ALA A 3 -16.72 -8.52 -16.90
CA ALA A 3 -17.24 -9.86 -17.13
C ALA A 3 -18.11 -10.29 -15.94
N GLU A 4 -19.40 -10.47 -16.19
CA GLU A 4 -20.38 -10.76 -15.16
C GLU A 4 -20.36 -12.27 -14.86
N HIS A 5 -19.44 -12.69 -13.99
CA HIS A 5 -19.42 -14.06 -13.51
C HIS A 5 -20.58 -14.24 -12.50
N ARG A 6 -21.66 -14.86 -12.97
CA ARG A 6 -22.87 -15.06 -12.17
C ARG A 6 -22.52 -15.85 -10.90
N PRO A 7 -22.88 -15.36 -9.70
CA PRO A 7 -22.54 -16.06 -8.46
C PRO A 7 -23.15 -17.45 -8.43
N THR A 8 -22.34 -18.47 -8.17
CA THR A 8 -22.84 -19.82 -7.84
C THR A 8 -23.23 -19.85 -6.37
N ALA A 9 -24.47 -20.23 -6.09
CA ALA A 9 -24.96 -20.34 -4.71
C ALA A 9 -24.09 -21.32 -3.90
N GLY A 10 -23.74 -20.94 -2.67
CA GLY A 10 -22.95 -21.76 -1.75
C GLY A 10 -21.42 -21.66 -1.91
N HIS A 11 -20.91 -21.00 -2.95
CA HIS A 11 -19.46 -20.83 -3.13
C HIS A 11 -18.94 -19.55 -2.48
N LYS A 12 -17.74 -19.63 -1.89
CA LYS A 12 -16.97 -18.43 -1.53
C LYS A 12 -16.54 -17.72 -2.82
N ARG A 13 -16.53 -16.39 -2.81
CA ARG A 13 -16.17 -15.57 -3.96
C ARG A 13 -14.96 -14.70 -3.65
N VAL A 14 -13.99 -14.68 -4.56
CA VAL A 14 -12.88 -13.72 -4.57
C VAL A 14 -13.11 -12.80 -5.76
N VAL A 15 -13.18 -11.49 -5.50
CA VAL A 15 -13.43 -10.48 -6.53
C VAL A 15 -12.23 -9.56 -6.61
N PHE A 16 -11.63 -9.48 -7.80
CA PHE A 16 -10.57 -8.52 -8.09
C PHE A 16 -11.19 -7.27 -8.70
N ARG A 17 -11.03 -6.13 -8.03
CA ARG A 17 -11.42 -4.81 -8.54
C ARG A 17 -10.14 -4.01 -8.78
N TYR A 18 -9.99 -3.49 -9.99
CA TYR A 18 -8.83 -2.69 -10.41
C TYR A 18 -9.23 -1.22 -10.57
N LEU A 19 -8.23 -0.34 -10.63
CA LEU A 19 -8.43 1.12 -10.76
C LEU A 19 -9.37 1.66 -9.68
N LEU A 20 -9.16 1.23 -8.44
CA LEU A 20 -10.03 1.58 -7.32
C LEU A 20 -9.15 1.90 -6.11
N SER A 21 -9.33 3.07 -5.52
CA SER A 21 -8.62 3.50 -4.32
C SER A 21 -9.58 3.66 -3.16
N PRO A 22 -9.30 3.13 -1.95
CA PRO A 22 -10.08 3.42 -0.76
C PRO A 22 -9.89 4.89 -0.36
N ILE A 23 -10.99 5.58 -0.06
CA ILE A 23 -10.97 7.01 0.35
C ILE A 23 -11.56 7.22 1.75
N GLU A 24 -12.48 6.35 2.19
CA GLU A 24 -13.11 6.47 3.51
C GLU A 24 -13.60 5.10 4.00
N ILE A 25 -13.65 4.90 5.32
CA ILE A 25 -14.20 3.70 5.96
C ILE A 25 -15.32 4.16 6.88
N HIS A 26 -16.53 3.62 6.67
CA HIS A 26 -17.69 3.93 7.49
C HIS A 26 -17.99 2.82 8.49
N GLY A 27 -18.58 3.22 9.62
CA GLY A 27 -19.02 2.35 10.70
C GLY A 27 -18.95 3.07 12.05
N ASP A 28 -19.85 2.72 12.97
CA ASP A 28 -19.86 3.28 14.32
C ASP A 28 -18.83 2.55 15.20
N ASP A 29 -19.16 1.33 15.64
CA ASP A 29 -18.28 0.51 16.49
C ASP A 29 -17.38 -0.43 15.67
N ALA A 30 -17.76 -0.74 14.45
CA ALA A 30 -17.06 -1.65 13.55
C ALA A 30 -17.28 -1.23 12.09
N VAL A 31 -16.36 -1.65 11.20
CA VAL A 31 -16.47 -1.43 9.76
C VAL A 31 -17.81 -1.97 9.27
N ALA A 32 -18.55 -1.13 8.54
CA ALA A 32 -19.77 -1.52 7.84
C ALA A 32 -19.62 -1.36 6.31
N GLU A 33 -18.82 -0.40 5.87
CA GLU A 33 -18.72 -0.03 4.46
C GLU A 33 -17.37 0.60 4.14
N LEU A 34 -16.86 0.35 2.93
CA LEU A 34 -15.68 0.99 2.38
C LEU A 34 -16.08 1.86 1.21
N VAL A 35 -15.73 3.15 1.28
CA VAL A 35 -15.88 4.09 0.17
C VAL A 35 -14.62 4.06 -0.67
N CYS A 36 -14.81 3.90 -1.97
CA CYS A 36 -13.75 3.90 -2.95
C CYS A 36 -14.00 4.95 -4.03
N VAL A 37 -12.91 5.47 -4.61
CA VAL A 37 -12.95 6.26 -5.84
C VAL A 37 -12.39 5.44 -7.00
N ARG A 38 -12.99 5.56 -8.18
CA ARG A 38 -12.44 4.99 -9.40
C ARG A 38 -11.24 5.82 -9.85
N ASN A 39 -10.24 5.16 -10.41
CA ASN A 39 -9.09 5.81 -11.01
C ASN A 39 -9.10 5.64 -12.53
N ALA A 40 -8.40 6.53 -13.22
CA ALA A 40 -8.05 6.40 -14.62
C ALA A 40 -6.53 6.45 -14.79
N PHE A 41 -6.01 5.76 -15.80
CA PHE A 41 -4.61 5.93 -16.18
C PHE A 41 -4.38 7.35 -16.66
N THR A 42 -3.23 7.90 -16.27
CA THR A 42 -2.67 9.11 -16.87
C THR A 42 -1.90 8.72 -18.14
N ASP A 43 -1.59 9.69 -19.00
CA ASP A 43 -0.75 9.47 -20.20
C ASP A 43 0.75 9.27 -19.86
N SER A 44 1.09 9.11 -18.58
CA SER A 44 2.46 8.89 -18.13
C SER A 44 2.96 7.49 -18.47
N PRO A 45 4.21 7.33 -18.95
CA PRO A 45 4.82 6.02 -19.16
C PRO A 45 5.03 5.23 -17.86
N SER A 46 4.90 5.85 -16.69
CA SER A 46 5.01 5.18 -15.39
C SER A 46 3.82 4.29 -15.01
N GLY A 47 2.70 4.37 -15.76
CA GLY A 47 1.45 3.70 -15.39
C GLY A 47 0.74 4.35 -14.20
N ALA A 48 1.05 5.62 -13.90
CA ALA A 48 0.39 6.37 -12.84
C ALA A 48 -1.10 6.53 -13.12
N VAL A 49 -1.89 6.55 -12.04
CA VAL A 49 -3.34 6.72 -12.08
C VAL A 49 -3.77 7.96 -11.29
N THR A 50 -4.89 8.56 -11.67
CA THR A 50 -5.54 9.68 -10.96
C THR A 50 -6.97 9.31 -10.60
N PRO A 51 -7.52 9.76 -9.46
CA PRO A 51 -8.93 9.59 -9.16
C PRO A 51 -9.81 10.29 -10.21
N THR A 52 -10.99 9.72 -10.44
CA THR A 52 -12.10 10.33 -11.18
C THR A 52 -13.15 10.85 -10.18
N ASP A 53 -14.27 11.39 -10.68
CA ASP A 53 -15.40 11.82 -9.84
C ASP A 53 -16.36 10.67 -9.47
N GLU A 54 -16.06 9.43 -9.88
CA GLU A 54 -16.91 8.26 -9.65
C GLU A 54 -16.55 7.56 -8.33
N THR A 55 -17.52 7.50 -7.41
CA THR A 55 -17.37 6.81 -6.13
C THR A 55 -18.17 5.50 -6.09
N HIS A 56 -17.68 4.56 -5.31
CA HIS A 56 -18.28 3.24 -5.12
C HIS A 56 -18.30 2.88 -3.65
N LEU A 57 -19.45 2.36 -3.21
CA LEU A 57 -19.62 1.79 -1.88
C LEU A 57 -19.43 0.28 -1.93
N ILE A 58 -18.77 -0.26 -0.92
CA ILE A 58 -18.58 -1.70 -0.74
C ILE A 58 -19.00 -2.06 0.67
N ASP A 59 -20.15 -2.72 0.80
CA ASP A 59 -20.60 -3.33 2.06
C ASP A 59 -19.55 -4.36 2.52
N CYS A 60 -18.95 -4.12 3.68
CA CYS A 60 -17.94 -5.02 4.22
C CYS A 60 -17.80 -4.88 5.74
N GLY A 61 -17.58 -6.01 6.43
CA GLY A 61 -17.35 -6.03 7.88
C GLY A 61 -15.88 -6.00 8.30
N LEU A 62 -14.94 -6.01 7.35
CA LEU A 62 -13.50 -6.09 7.60
C LEU A 62 -12.70 -5.48 6.45
N VAL A 63 -11.77 -4.59 6.78
CA VAL A 63 -10.78 -4.05 5.84
C VAL A 63 -9.39 -4.48 6.26
N LEU A 64 -8.67 -5.13 5.34
CA LEU A 64 -7.26 -5.51 5.53
C LEU A 64 -6.40 -4.72 4.55
N ARG A 65 -5.57 -3.80 5.07
CA ARG A 65 -4.62 -3.06 4.22
C ARG A 65 -3.40 -3.93 3.92
N ALA A 66 -3.14 -4.16 2.63
CA ALA A 66 -2.00 -4.93 2.14
C ALA A 66 -1.18 -4.11 1.12
N ILE A 67 -0.86 -2.86 1.47
CA ILE A 67 -0.22 -1.86 0.59
C ILE A 67 1.30 -1.70 0.84
N GLY A 68 1.92 -2.73 1.43
CA GLY A 68 3.34 -2.73 1.82
C GLY A 68 3.57 -2.32 3.28
N TYR A 69 4.81 -2.52 3.72
CA TYR A 69 5.28 -2.21 5.07
C TYR A 69 6.31 -1.08 5.04
N ARG A 70 6.47 -0.39 6.17
CA ARG A 70 7.54 0.59 6.38
C ARG A 70 8.39 0.15 7.56
N GLY A 71 9.71 0.20 7.41
CA GLY A 71 10.63 0.01 8.51
C GLY A 71 10.42 1.08 9.58
N ARG A 72 10.84 0.78 10.81
CA ARG A 72 10.89 1.74 11.91
C ARG A 72 12.34 2.06 12.23
N PRO A 73 12.65 3.28 12.70
CA PRO A 73 13.98 3.60 13.20
C PRO A 73 14.40 2.62 14.30
N ILE A 74 15.69 2.32 14.34
CA ILE A 74 16.33 1.51 15.37
C ILE A 74 17.33 2.42 16.08
N ASP A 75 17.29 2.44 17.41
CA ASP A 75 18.17 3.28 18.21
C ASP A 75 19.65 2.99 17.90
N GLY A 76 20.42 4.05 17.73
CA GLY A 76 21.84 3.97 17.36
C GLY A 76 22.13 3.81 15.87
N LEU A 77 21.10 3.71 15.01
CA LEU A 77 21.27 3.69 13.55
C LEU A 77 20.66 4.92 12.87
N ALA A 78 21.29 5.35 11.78
CA ALA A 78 20.66 6.30 10.87
C ALA A 78 19.42 5.68 10.21
N PHE A 79 18.45 6.51 9.85
CA PHE A 79 17.22 6.06 9.21
C PHE A 79 16.83 7.02 8.07
N ASP A 80 16.73 6.49 6.85
CA ASP A 80 16.19 7.21 5.70
C ASP A 80 14.66 7.11 5.76
N THR A 81 14.01 8.20 6.18
CA THR A 81 12.54 8.27 6.31
C THR A 81 11.83 8.16 4.97
N SER A 82 12.45 8.61 3.87
CA SER A 82 11.87 8.56 2.53
C SER A 82 11.75 7.14 2.02
N ARG A 83 12.78 6.32 2.28
CA ARG A 83 12.82 4.89 1.94
C ARG A 83 12.30 3.99 3.05
N SER A 84 12.09 4.54 4.25
CA SER A 84 11.73 3.82 5.48
C SER A 84 12.68 2.66 5.79
N ALA A 85 13.99 2.88 5.63
CA ALA A 85 15.03 1.87 5.79
C ALA A 85 16.31 2.46 6.38
N VAL A 86 17.18 1.60 6.92
CA VAL A 86 18.55 1.98 7.30
C VAL A 86 19.36 2.21 6.02
N PRO A 87 20.02 3.37 5.85
CA PRO A 87 20.82 3.66 4.67
C PRO A 87 22.03 2.74 4.64
N HIS A 88 22.30 2.14 3.49
CA HIS A 88 23.38 1.18 3.32
C HIS A 88 23.91 1.13 1.88
N GLU A 89 25.13 0.64 1.72
CA GLU A 89 25.74 0.30 0.44
C GLU A 89 26.21 -1.15 0.45
N GLN A 90 25.63 -1.99 -0.41
CA GLN A 90 25.92 -3.43 -0.47
C GLN A 90 25.83 -4.12 0.91
N GLY A 91 24.83 -3.73 1.71
CA GLY A 91 24.59 -4.23 3.06
C GLY A 91 25.39 -3.54 4.18
N ARG A 92 26.42 -2.75 3.88
CA ARG A 92 27.18 -1.97 4.90
C ARG A 92 26.39 -0.73 5.30
N VAL A 93 26.13 -0.56 6.60
CA VAL A 93 25.36 0.59 7.11
C VAL A 93 26.14 1.90 6.95
N LEU A 94 25.43 2.97 6.63
CA LEU A 94 25.96 4.34 6.55
C LEU A 94 25.48 5.17 7.75
N ASN A 95 26.28 6.14 8.18
CA ASN A 95 25.92 7.13 9.22
C ASN A 95 24.89 8.19 8.74
N GLY A 96 24.27 7.96 7.58
CA GLY A 96 23.27 8.82 6.96
C GLY A 96 23.09 8.42 5.48
N PRO A 97 22.08 8.97 4.77
CA PRO A 97 21.81 8.62 3.37
C PRO A 97 22.98 8.84 2.39
N ALA A 98 23.95 9.69 2.77
CA ALA A 98 25.20 9.93 2.04
C ALA A 98 26.40 10.01 3.01
N GLY A 99 26.33 9.30 4.14
CA GLY A 99 27.36 9.31 5.18
C GLY A 99 28.43 8.24 4.98
N ASP A 100 29.45 8.29 5.83
CA ASP A 100 30.49 7.25 5.88
C ASP A 100 29.96 5.91 6.38
N VAL A 101 30.66 4.84 5.98
CA VAL A 101 30.37 3.48 6.44
C VAL A 101 30.61 3.34 7.94
N VAL A 102 29.64 2.72 8.62
CA VAL A 102 29.77 2.28 10.01
C VAL A 102 30.43 0.90 10.03
N ALA A 103 31.69 0.87 10.49
CA ALA A 103 32.45 -0.37 10.54
C ALA A 103 31.77 -1.43 11.44
N GLY A 104 31.67 -2.65 10.92
CA GLY A 104 31.09 -3.79 11.67
C GLY A 104 29.57 -3.83 11.73
N VAL A 105 28.85 -2.89 11.10
CA VAL A 105 27.38 -2.83 11.12
C VAL A 105 26.82 -3.09 9.72
N TYR A 106 25.90 -4.04 9.63
CA TYR A 106 25.32 -4.51 8.36
C TYR A 106 23.81 -4.67 8.47
N VAL A 107 23.13 -4.61 7.32
CA VAL A 107 21.70 -4.91 7.18
C VAL A 107 21.49 -5.95 6.08
N ALA A 108 20.45 -6.77 6.26
CA ALA A 108 19.95 -7.76 5.32
C ALA A 108 18.44 -7.89 5.48
N GLY A 109 17.76 -8.33 4.43
CA GLY A 109 16.29 -8.45 4.37
C GLY A 109 15.78 -8.42 2.96
#